data_AF-A0A516H9Q7-F1
#
_entry.id   AF-A0A516H9Q7-F1
#
_cell.length_a   1.000
_cell.length_b   1.000
_cell.length_c   1.000
_cell.angle_alpha   90.00
_cell.angle_beta   90.00
_cell.angle_gamma   90.00
#
_symmetry.space_group_name_H-M   'P 1'
#
loop_
_entity.id
_entity.type
_entity.pdbx_description
1 polymer ?
#
loop_
_entity_poly.entity_id
_entity_poly.type
_entity_poly.pdbx_seq_one_letter_code
_entity_poly.pdbx_strand_id
1 'polypeptide(L)'
;MSVADSLTYMTGFGNEFETEALPGALPKGQFNPQRVSYDLYTEQFSTTAFTAPRDSNRRTWFYRIRPSAIQGEYQLMDNGLIRTAPITEAITPPSMLRWDPIAIPEQKTDFIDGLITMAANGSANGQTGMAVHHYAFNADMDSRYFCNADGELLFVPQQGELLLATECGKLTVKAGEIAVIPRGIKFQVSLLSDDARGYLCENYGDPLHLPERGPVGANGYSNDRDFQYPVAAYEDKEGDFTLITKFNGNMFQCDIGHSPLDVVAWTGNSAPYKYDLSNFNVINTVSYDHPDPSIFTVLTSQTATAGVANLDFVIFPPRWMVAENTFRPPWYHRNLMSEYMGLIEGVYDAKEHGFVPGGASLHNCMSPHGPEADVFEKASTVELKPQRYQNTLAFMFESRYIISPTAYALNGKERQTNYIDCWQTIEKKFNPNKP
;
A
#
# COMPACT_ATOMS: atom_id res chain seq x y z
N MET A 1 5.97 -24.29 -14.83
CA MET A 1 5.42 -23.89 -13.52
C MET A 1 6.00 -22.52 -13.26
N SER A 2 5.16 -21.49 -13.07
CA SER A 2 5.65 -20.13 -12.83
C SER A 2 6.34 -20.06 -11.45
N VAL A 3 7.15 -19.03 -11.21
CA VAL A 3 7.74 -18.79 -9.87
C VAL A 3 6.61 -18.71 -8.84
N ALA A 4 5.52 -18.02 -9.15
CA ALA A 4 4.32 -17.90 -8.30
C ALA A 4 3.73 -19.27 -7.93
N ASP A 5 3.58 -20.18 -8.89
CA ASP A 5 3.02 -21.52 -8.66
C ASP A 5 3.91 -22.40 -7.74
N SER A 6 5.19 -22.04 -7.59
CA SER A 6 6.14 -22.81 -6.77
C SER A 6 6.21 -22.35 -5.31
N LEU A 7 5.68 -21.17 -5.00
CA LEU A 7 5.73 -20.62 -3.64
C LEU A 7 4.58 -21.17 -2.80
N THR A 8 4.84 -21.32 -1.50
CA THR A 8 3.84 -21.74 -0.52
C THR A 8 3.69 -20.64 0.53
N TYR A 9 2.46 -20.51 1.04
CA TYR A 9 2.10 -19.47 1.98
C TYR A 9 1.38 -20.06 3.19
N MET A 10 1.65 -19.46 4.35
CA MET A 10 0.81 -19.61 5.53
C MET A 10 -0.34 -18.60 5.45
N THR A 11 -1.46 -18.86 6.13
CA THR A 11 -2.66 -18.01 6.03
C THR A 11 -3.18 -17.58 7.39
N GLY A 12 -3.80 -16.39 7.44
CA GLY A 12 -4.42 -15.82 8.64
C GLY A 12 -3.76 -14.53 9.11
N PHE A 13 -4.44 -13.41 8.91
CA PHE A 13 -3.98 -12.08 9.32
C PHE A 13 -3.65 -12.03 10.82
N GLY A 14 -2.44 -11.59 11.16
CA GLY A 14 -2.01 -11.37 12.55
C GLY A 14 -1.79 -12.64 13.39
N ASN A 15 -1.80 -13.83 12.78
CA ASN A 15 -1.47 -15.08 13.46
C ASN A 15 -0.03 -15.06 14.03
N GLU A 16 0.19 -15.84 15.08
CA GLU A 16 1.53 -16.25 15.50
C GLU A 16 1.96 -17.44 14.64
N PHE A 17 2.84 -17.21 13.68
CA PHE A 17 3.34 -18.22 12.77
C PHE A 17 4.63 -18.88 13.27
N GLU A 18 4.88 -20.09 12.76
CA GLU A 18 6.13 -20.83 12.91
C GLU A 18 6.46 -21.43 11.55
N THR A 19 7.65 -21.14 11.03
CA THR A 19 8.14 -21.72 9.77
C THR A 19 9.65 -21.92 9.80
N GLU A 20 10.10 -22.99 9.16
CA GLU A 20 11.51 -23.36 9.05
C GLU A 20 11.83 -23.91 7.67
N ALA A 21 12.92 -23.45 7.06
CA ALA A 21 13.42 -23.97 5.80
C ALA A 21 14.22 -25.27 5.98
N LEU A 22 14.76 -25.49 7.18
CA LEU A 22 15.48 -26.70 7.57
C LEU A 22 14.79 -27.36 8.77
N PRO A 23 14.57 -28.69 8.76
CA PRO A 23 13.85 -29.38 9.83
C PRO A 23 14.49 -29.19 11.21
N GLY A 24 13.72 -28.74 12.19
CA GLY A 24 14.18 -28.53 13.57
C GLY A 24 15.08 -27.30 13.76
N ALA A 25 15.05 -26.35 12.83
CA ALA A 25 15.74 -25.07 12.99
C ALA A 25 15.08 -24.19 14.06
N LEU A 26 13.75 -24.29 14.24
CA LEU A 26 13.06 -23.61 15.33
C LEU A 26 13.37 -24.28 16.70
N PRO A 27 13.87 -23.52 17.69
CA PRO A 27 13.98 -24.00 19.06
C PRO A 27 12.60 -24.31 19.66
N LYS A 28 12.52 -25.39 20.44
CA LYS A 28 11.28 -25.82 21.08
C LYS A 28 11.18 -25.28 22.51
N GLY A 29 10.07 -24.63 22.84
CA GLY A 29 9.73 -24.21 24.20
C GLY A 29 10.47 -22.97 24.72
N GLN A 30 11.30 -22.32 23.90
CA GLN A 30 12.03 -21.10 24.25
C GLN A 30 12.44 -20.34 22.97
N PHE A 31 12.64 -19.02 23.06
CA PHE A 31 13.07 -18.19 21.92
C PHE A 31 14.59 -18.02 21.81
N ASN A 32 15.33 -18.10 22.93
CA ASN A 32 16.75 -17.74 22.99
C ASN A 32 17.58 -18.86 23.65
N PRO A 33 17.78 -20.00 22.96
CA PRO A 33 18.63 -21.08 23.47
C PRO A 33 20.09 -20.65 23.56
N GLN A 34 20.86 -21.26 24.48
CA GLN A 34 22.32 -21.06 24.53
C GLN A 34 23.01 -21.50 23.23
N ARG A 35 22.49 -22.54 22.57
CA ARG A 35 22.94 -23.03 21.27
C ARG A 35 21.71 -23.26 20.40
N VAL A 36 21.55 -22.44 19.37
CA VAL A 36 20.47 -22.60 18.38
C VAL A 36 20.80 -23.80 17.50
N SER A 37 19.78 -24.52 17.02
CA SER A 37 19.95 -25.52 15.97
C SER A 37 20.72 -24.94 14.78
N TYR A 38 21.55 -25.77 14.14
CA TYR A 38 22.41 -25.37 13.02
C TYR A 38 23.41 -24.25 13.35
N ASP A 39 23.66 -23.98 14.64
CA ASP A 39 24.55 -22.91 15.10
C ASP A 39 24.14 -21.51 14.57
N LEU A 40 22.82 -21.33 14.33
CA LEU A 40 22.24 -20.05 13.93
C LEU A 40 22.29 -19.00 15.05
N TYR A 41 22.05 -17.74 14.68
CA TYR A 41 21.91 -16.64 15.61
C TYR A 41 20.45 -16.31 15.85
N THR A 42 20.09 -16.08 17.12
CA THR A 42 18.76 -15.59 17.49
C THR A 42 18.75 -14.07 17.40
N GLU A 43 17.76 -13.52 16.69
CA GLU A 43 17.52 -12.09 16.57
C GLU A 43 16.04 -11.80 16.79
N GLN A 44 15.70 -10.82 17.63
CA GLN A 44 14.32 -10.38 17.80
C GLN A 44 14.08 -9.11 16.98
N PHE A 45 13.11 -9.17 16.09
CA PHE A 45 12.58 -8.04 15.35
C PHE A 45 11.28 -7.56 15.99
N SER A 46 11.26 -6.32 16.47
CA SER A 46 10.11 -5.74 17.19
C SER A 46 9.58 -4.53 16.44
N THR A 47 8.32 -4.60 15.97
CA THR A 47 7.67 -3.51 15.25
C THR A 47 6.78 -2.64 16.14
N THR A 48 6.51 -3.09 17.36
CA THR A 48 5.78 -2.33 18.38
C THR A 48 6.59 -2.22 19.66
N ALA A 49 6.21 -1.31 20.55
CA ALA A 49 6.76 -1.26 21.90
C ALA A 49 6.54 -2.60 22.63
N PHE A 50 7.49 -3.00 23.47
CA PHE A 50 7.40 -4.26 24.24
C PHE A 50 6.13 -4.37 25.10
N THR A 51 5.63 -3.23 25.58
CA THR A 51 4.44 -3.13 26.44
C THR A 51 3.15 -2.88 25.67
N ALA A 52 3.16 -2.97 24.33
CA ALA A 52 1.93 -2.92 23.55
C ALA A 52 0.96 -4.02 24.04
N PRO A 53 -0.34 -3.73 24.13
CA PRO A 53 -1.38 -4.73 24.41
C PRO A 53 -1.20 -5.98 23.54
N ARG A 54 -1.52 -7.16 24.08
CA ARG A 54 -1.18 -8.43 23.42
C ARG A 54 -1.77 -8.57 22.01
N ASP A 55 -2.98 -8.05 21.81
CA ASP A 55 -3.71 -8.02 20.54
C ASP A 55 -3.08 -7.08 19.50
N SER A 56 -2.33 -6.06 19.91
CA SER A 56 -1.62 -5.14 19.02
C SER A 56 -0.10 -5.30 19.02
N ASN A 57 0.46 -6.15 19.89
CA ASN A 57 1.90 -6.38 20.00
C ASN A 57 2.42 -7.17 18.79
N ARG A 58 3.33 -6.60 18.01
CA ARG A 58 3.90 -7.21 16.81
C ARG A 58 5.41 -7.40 16.93
N ARG A 59 5.85 -8.66 16.85
CA ARG A 59 7.26 -9.08 16.92
C ARG A 59 7.50 -10.44 16.27
N THR A 60 8.71 -10.61 15.76
CA THR A 60 9.19 -11.86 15.14
C THR A 60 10.57 -12.20 15.65
N TRP A 61 10.80 -13.48 15.91
CA TRP A 61 12.10 -14.06 16.22
C TRP A 61 12.67 -14.72 14.98
N PHE A 62 13.86 -14.30 14.60
CA PHE A 62 14.63 -14.83 13.49
C PHE A 62 15.73 -15.75 14.00
N TYR A 63 15.93 -16.86 13.29
CA TYR A 63 17.07 -17.75 13.44
C TYR A 63 17.84 -17.72 12.13
N ARG A 64 18.92 -16.93 12.12
CA ARG A 64 19.62 -16.48 10.90
C ARG A 64 21.10 -16.88 10.89
N ILE A 65 21.71 -16.91 9.70
CA ILE A 65 23.11 -17.34 9.53
C ILE A 65 24.08 -16.33 10.15
N ARG A 66 23.84 -15.02 9.96
CA ARG A 66 24.59 -13.93 10.60
C ARG A 66 23.66 -12.89 11.21
N PRO A 67 23.96 -12.33 12.39
CA PRO A 67 23.17 -11.24 12.96
C PRO A 67 23.15 -10.01 12.05
N SER A 68 22.03 -9.28 12.00
CA SER A 68 21.90 -8.01 11.27
C SER A 68 22.90 -6.94 11.72
N ALA A 69 23.45 -7.08 12.94
CA ALA A 69 24.47 -6.17 13.47
C ALA A 69 25.80 -6.21 12.69
N ILE A 70 26.02 -7.24 11.86
CA ILE A 70 27.21 -7.35 11.00
C ILE A 70 26.95 -6.61 9.68
N GLN A 71 27.27 -5.32 9.66
CA GLN A 71 27.13 -4.45 8.48
C GLN A 71 28.14 -3.29 8.53
N GLY A 72 28.36 -2.64 7.39
CA GLY A 72 29.24 -1.48 7.27
C GLY A 72 28.68 -0.19 7.90
N GLU A 73 29.49 0.86 7.87
CA GLU A 73 29.07 2.20 8.26
C GLU A 73 28.23 2.84 7.15
N TYR A 74 27.08 3.40 7.51
CA TYR A 74 26.19 4.05 6.54
C TYR A 74 26.78 5.35 6.01
N GLN A 75 26.69 5.52 4.70
CA GLN A 75 26.99 6.76 3.99
C GLN A 75 25.70 7.31 3.38
N LEU A 76 25.63 8.64 3.30
CA LEU A 76 24.49 9.31 2.65
C LEU A 76 24.45 8.96 1.16
N MET A 77 23.25 8.63 0.68
CA MET A 77 22.94 8.38 -0.72
C MET A 77 22.04 9.51 -1.23
N ASP A 78 22.08 9.79 -2.54
CA ASP A 78 21.13 10.72 -3.13
C ASP A 78 19.69 10.20 -2.99
N ASN A 79 18.76 11.09 -2.64
CA ASN A 79 17.36 10.73 -2.45
C ASN A 79 16.61 10.60 -3.78
N GLY A 80 17.18 11.05 -4.90
CA GLY A 80 16.48 11.10 -6.18
C GLY A 80 15.15 11.86 -6.09
N LEU A 81 14.04 11.19 -6.43
CA LEU A 81 12.66 11.71 -6.32
C LEU A 81 11.93 11.21 -5.07
N ILE A 82 12.64 10.57 -4.14
CA ILE A 82 12.08 10.17 -2.84
C ILE A 82 12.03 11.40 -1.93
N ARG A 83 10.86 11.64 -1.34
CA ARG A 83 10.59 12.70 -0.36
C ARG A 83 9.87 12.08 0.83
N THR A 84 9.81 12.82 1.92
CA THR A 84 9.18 12.37 3.17
C THR A 84 8.51 13.56 3.83
N ALA A 85 7.41 13.31 4.54
CA ALA A 85 6.71 14.38 5.22
C ALA A 85 7.52 14.96 6.39
N PRO A 86 7.46 16.29 6.62
CA PRO A 86 6.66 17.27 5.87
C PRO A 86 7.30 17.68 4.54
N ILE A 87 6.48 17.91 3.51
CA ILE A 87 6.95 18.48 2.25
C ILE A 87 7.19 19.98 2.41
N THR A 88 8.43 20.42 2.21
CA THR A 88 8.86 21.81 2.38
C THR A 88 9.28 22.50 1.08
N GLU A 89 9.49 21.73 0.01
CA GLU A 89 9.95 22.25 -1.29
C GLU A 89 8.86 22.93 -2.12
N ALA A 90 7.58 22.75 -1.76
CA ALA A 90 6.46 23.35 -2.47
C ALA A 90 5.27 23.68 -1.56
N ILE A 91 4.49 24.68 -1.96
CA ILE A 91 3.25 25.07 -1.27
C ILE A 91 2.11 24.20 -1.80
N THR A 92 1.32 23.61 -0.90
CA THR A 92 0.18 22.78 -1.26
C THR A 92 -0.99 23.65 -1.74
N PRO A 93 -1.46 23.53 -3.00
CA PRO A 93 -2.65 24.24 -3.44
C PRO A 93 -3.92 23.55 -2.92
N PRO A 94 -5.02 24.30 -2.73
CA PRO A 94 -6.33 23.73 -2.38
C PRO A 94 -7.06 23.12 -3.60
N SER A 95 -6.48 23.27 -4.79
CA SER A 95 -7.02 22.75 -6.05
C SER A 95 -7.05 21.23 -6.07
N MET A 96 -8.08 20.67 -6.69
CA MET A 96 -8.14 19.26 -7.03
C MET A 96 -7.06 18.95 -8.09
N LEU A 97 -6.33 17.85 -7.91
CA LEU A 97 -5.24 17.45 -8.80
C LEU A 97 -5.53 16.09 -9.43
N ARG A 98 -5.09 15.90 -10.68
CA ARG A 98 -5.14 14.62 -11.39
C ARG A 98 -3.86 14.44 -12.20
N TRP A 99 -3.38 13.22 -12.25
CA TRP A 99 -2.15 12.83 -12.93
C TRP A 99 -2.40 11.65 -13.86
N ASP A 100 -1.80 11.71 -15.04
CA ASP A 100 -1.61 10.59 -15.96
C ASP A 100 -0.61 9.56 -15.38
N PRO A 101 -0.58 8.33 -15.90
CA PRO A 101 0.36 7.31 -15.45
C PRO A 101 1.82 7.71 -15.67
N ILE A 102 2.67 7.40 -14.69
CA ILE A 102 4.13 7.50 -14.83
C ILE A 102 4.59 6.56 -15.96
N ALA A 103 5.44 7.05 -16.85
CA ALA A 103 6.02 6.24 -17.93
C ALA A 103 7.07 5.27 -17.39
N ILE A 104 7.14 4.05 -17.94
CA ILE A 104 8.27 3.15 -17.70
C ILE A 104 9.53 3.81 -18.25
N PRO A 105 10.64 3.87 -17.48
CA PRO A 105 11.89 4.46 -17.97
C PRO A 105 12.48 3.67 -19.14
N GLU A 106 13.18 4.34 -20.05
CA GLU A 106 13.92 3.68 -21.14
C GLU A 106 15.27 3.12 -20.64
N GLN A 107 15.90 3.81 -19.70
CA GLN A 107 17.16 3.40 -19.08
C GLN A 107 16.95 2.30 -18.03
N LYS A 108 17.96 1.45 -17.85
CA LYS A 108 17.93 0.40 -16.82
C LYS A 108 17.74 1.05 -15.44
N THR A 109 16.61 0.76 -14.80
CA THR A 109 16.16 1.38 -13.54
C THR A 109 15.56 0.28 -12.68
N ASP A 110 16.02 0.14 -11.44
CA ASP A 110 15.43 -0.81 -10.50
C ASP A 110 14.32 -0.17 -9.65
N PHE A 111 13.73 -0.95 -8.73
CA PHE A 111 12.64 -0.49 -7.88
C PHE A 111 12.95 0.81 -7.12
N ILE A 112 14.12 0.92 -6.48
CA ILE A 112 14.44 2.08 -5.63
C ILE A 112 14.72 3.31 -6.47
N ASP A 113 15.44 3.14 -7.58
CA ASP A 113 15.75 4.25 -8.50
C ASP A 113 14.49 4.71 -9.27
N GLY A 114 13.50 3.83 -9.41
CA GLY A 114 12.20 4.09 -10.02
C GLY A 114 11.14 4.66 -9.07
N LEU A 115 11.45 4.89 -7.78
CA LEU A 115 10.51 5.47 -6.82
C LEU A 115 10.38 6.99 -6.97
N ILE A 116 9.15 7.44 -7.07
CA ILE A 116 8.77 8.84 -7.21
C ILE A 116 7.76 9.19 -6.13
N THR A 117 8.11 10.09 -5.22
CA THR A 117 7.15 10.56 -4.21
C THR A 117 6.21 11.58 -4.82
N MET A 118 4.92 11.27 -4.86
CA MET A 118 3.90 12.15 -5.41
C MET A 118 3.43 13.15 -4.36
N ALA A 119 3.16 12.67 -3.14
CA ALA A 119 2.71 13.51 -2.05
C ALA A 119 2.96 12.85 -0.69
N ALA A 120 2.95 13.63 0.38
CA ALA A 120 3.05 13.11 1.74
C ALA A 120 2.34 14.01 2.75
N ASN A 121 2.05 13.48 3.94
CA ASN A 121 1.46 14.22 5.06
C ASN A 121 2.02 13.75 6.41
N GLY A 122 1.74 14.52 7.47
CA GLY A 122 2.24 14.24 8.82
C GLY A 122 3.75 14.44 8.95
N SER A 123 4.41 13.51 9.62
CA SER A 123 5.85 13.51 9.85
C SER A 123 6.37 12.10 10.11
N ALA A 124 7.35 11.63 9.33
CA ALA A 124 8.01 10.36 9.58
C ALA A 124 8.70 10.33 10.95
N ASN A 125 9.36 11.42 11.34
CA ASN A 125 9.96 11.58 12.69
C ASN A 125 8.92 11.56 13.81
N GLY A 126 7.75 12.16 13.54
CA GLY A 126 6.63 12.11 14.45
C GLY A 126 5.87 10.79 14.42
N GLN A 127 6.23 9.85 13.55
CA GLN A 127 5.53 8.59 13.29
C GLN A 127 4.01 8.79 13.10
N THR A 128 3.67 9.75 12.25
CA THR A 128 2.28 10.08 11.90
C THR A 128 2.18 10.45 10.42
N GLY A 129 1.04 10.15 9.80
CA GLY A 129 0.80 10.39 8.39
C GLY A 129 1.30 9.27 7.50
N MET A 130 1.53 9.63 6.23
CA MET A 130 1.97 8.74 5.19
C MET A 130 2.69 9.49 4.05
N ALA A 131 3.39 8.76 3.20
CA ALA A 131 3.70 9.20 1.84
C ALA A 131 3.07 8.28 0.80
N VAL A 132 2.80 8.85 -0.37
CA VAL A 132 2.34 8.13 -1.55
C VAL A 132 3.43 8.25 -2.61
N HIS A 133 4.01 7.11 -2.95
CA HIS A 133 4.96 6.99 -4.04
C HIS A 133 4.30 6.26 -5.21
N HIS A 134 4.77 6.59 -6.41
CA HIS A 134 4.60 5.75 -7.59
C HIS A 134 5.95 5.08 -7.86
N TYR A 135 5.92 3.86 -8.36
CA TYR A 135 7.12 3.20 -8.88
C TYR A 135 6.93 2.87 -10.35
N ALA A 136 7.99 3.03 -11.15
CA ALA A 136 8.06 2.60 -12.54
C ALA A 136 9.50 2.19 -12.87
N PHE A 137 9.72 0.92 -13.21
CA PHE A 137 11.07 0.36 -13.34
C PHE A 137 11.10 -0.85 -14.29
N ASN A 138 12.30 -1.21 -14.76
CA ASN A 138 12.52 -2.19 -15.84
C ASN A 138 13.73 -3.11 -15.59
N ALA A 139 14.22 -3.15 -14.37
CA ALA A 139 15.34 -4.00 -13.96
C ALA A 139 15.17 -4.52 -12.54
N ASP A 140 15.71 -5.71 -12.28
CA ASP A 140 15.83 -6.23 -10.92
C ASP A 140 16.76 -5.35 -10.08
N MET A 141 16.47 -5.29 -8.79
CA MET A 141 17.50 -4.91 -7.82
C MET A 141 18.60 -5.97 -7.85
N ASP A 142 19.81 -5.57 -8.22
CA ASP A 142 20.97 -6.47 -8.32
C ASP A 142 22.00 -6.14 -7.24
N SER A 143 22.41 -7.17 -6.48
CA SER A 143 23.43 -7.08 -5.43
C SER A 143 23.19 -5.99 -4.37
N ARG A 144 21.92 -5.56 -4.23
CA ARG A 144 21.49 -4.61 -3.21
C ARG A 144 20.15 -4.98 -2.61
N TYR A 145 19.96 -4.57 -1.36
CA TYR A 145 18.77 -4.81 -0.55
C TYR A 145 18.28 -3.49 0.01
N PHE A 146 17.00 -3.41 0.36
CA PHE A 146 16.39 -2.22 0.90
C PHE A 146 15.73 -2.48 2.25
N CYS A 147 15.83 -1.51 3.14
CA CYS A 147 15.13 -1.45 4.42
C CYS A 147 14.51 -0.05 4.56
N ASN A 148 13.22 0.01 4.91
CA ASN A 148 12.59 1.28 5.26
C ASN A 148 12.39 1.37 6.77
N ALA A 149 13.15 2.25 7.43
CA ALA A 149 13.04 2.50 8.86
C ALA A 149 12.01 3.58 9.20
N ASP A 150 11.44 4.28 8.21
CA ASP A 150 10.49 5.36 8.44
C ASP A 150 9.04 4.89 8.49
N GLY A 151 8.69 3.84 7.74
CA GLY A 151 7.30 3.43 7.57
C GLY A 151 7.12 1.98 7.14
N GLU A 152 5.93 1.45 7.42
CA GLU A 152 5.45 0.21 6.79
C GLU A 152 5.08 0.51 5.33
N LEU A 153 5.34 -0.43 4.44
CA LEU A 153 5.15 -0.24 3.00
C LEU A 153 3.99 -1.08 2.47
N LEU A 154 2.95 -0.43 1.97
CA LEU A 154 1.82 -1.06 1.27
C LEU A 154 2.01 -0.93 -0.25
N PHE A 155 2.31 -2.04 -0.90
CA PHE A 155 2.42 -2.19 -2.35
C PHE A 155 1.05 -2.40 -2.98
N VAL A 156 0.76 -1.65 -4.05
CA VAL A 156 -0.43 -1.78 -4.88
C VAL A 156 0.01 -1.83 -6.35
N PRO A 157 0.34 -3.00 -6.91
CA PRO A 157 0.76 -3.11 -8.30
C PRO A 157 -0.35 -2.78 -9.29
N GLN A 158 0.05 -2.21 -10.43
CA GLN A 158 -0.84 -1.83 -11.52
C GLN A 158 -0.46 -2.54 -12.82
N GLN A 159 0.84 -2.63 -13.11
CA GLN A 159 1.42 -3.30 -14.28
C GLN A 159 2.62 -4.13 -13.83
N GLY A 160 2.79 -5.31 -14.43
CA GLY A 160 3.85 -6.25 -14.10
C GLY A 160 3.57 -7.08 -12.84
N GLU A 161 4.33 -8.16 -12.68
CA GLU A 161 4.35 -8.98 -11.48
C GLU A 161 5.70 -8.86 -10.79
N LEU A 162 5.68 -8.72 -9.46
CA LEU A 162 6.85 -8.53 -8.62
C LEU A 162 7.14 -9.80 -7.82
N LEU A 163 8.43 -10.09 -7.62
CA LEU A 163 8.92 -10.98 -6.56
C LEU A 163 9.52 -10.12 -5.45
N LEU A 164 8.94 -10.20 -4.26
CA LEU A 164 9.42 -9.58 -3.04
C LEU A 164 10.16 -10.64 -2.22
N ALA A 165 11.48 -10.66 -2.29
CA ALA A 165 12.31 -11.51 -1.44
C ALA A 165 12.61 -10.77 -0.14
N THR A 166 12.13 -11.28 0.99
CA THR A 166 12.20 -10.63 2.30
C THR A 166 12.94 -11.50 3.31
N GLU A 167 13.31 -10.94 4.47
CA GLU A 167 13.84 -11.72 5.59
C GLU A 167 12.90 -12.85 6.05
N CYS A 168 11.60 -12.74 5.82
CA CYS A 168 10.64 -13.79 6.19
C CYS A 168 10.39 -14.83 5.08
N GLY A 169 11.00 -14.66 3.90
CA GLY A 169 10.76 -15.48 2.72
C GLY A 169 10.22 -14.68 1.55
N LYS A 170 9.62 -15.36 0.56
CA LYS A 170 9.31 -14.79 -0.76
C LYS A 170 7.81 -14.64 -0.98
N LEU A 171 7.38 -13.47 -1.47
CA LEU A 171 6.01 -13.19 -1.91
C LEU A 171 6.05 -12.81 -3.40
N THR A 172 5.15 -13.34 -4.22
CA THR A 172 4.83 -12.67 -5.49
C THR A 172 3.69 -11.69 -5.28
N VAL A 173 3.62 -10.61 -6.04
CA VAL A 173 2.48 -9.70 -6.03
C VAL A 173 2.26 -9.12 -7.42
N LYS A 174 1.01 -9.18 -7.91
CA LYS A 174 0.60 -8.66 -9.22
C LYS A 174 -0.58 -7.70 -9.09
N ALA A 175 -0.97 -7.07 -10.21
CA ALA A 175 -2.17 -6.25 -10.26
C ALA A 175 -3.41 -7.02 -9.76
N GLY A 176 -4.20 -6.38 -8.89
CA GLY A 176 -5.33 -7.01 -8.19
C GLY A 176 -4.96 -7.63 -6.84
N GLU A 177 -3.67 -7.76 -6.52
CA GLU A 177 -3.19 -8.09 -5.18
C GLU A 177 -2.54 -6.87 -4.53
N ILE A 178 -2.41 -6.91 -3.21
CA ILE A 178 -1.57 -5.99 -2.43
C ILE A 178 -0.54 -6.79 -1.65
N ALA A 179 0.56 -6.14 -1.27
CA ALA A 179 1.51 -6.68 -0.30
C ALA A 179 1.89 -5.61 0.72
N VAL A 180 2.18 -6.03 1.95
CA VAL A 180 2.65 -5.15 3.02
C VAL A 180 3.98 -5.67 3.54
N ILE A 181 4.96 -4.79 3.65
CA ILE A 181 6.26 -5.06 4.27
C ILE A 181 6.37 -4.21 5.55
N PRO A 182 6.46 -4.83 6.73
CA PRO A 182 6.63 -4.12 7.99
C PRO A 182 7.86 -3.20 8.00
N ARG A 183 7.76 -2.06 8.69
CA ARG A 183 8.87 -1.12 8.90
C ARG A 183 10.10 -1.86 9.42
N GLY A 184 11.22 -1.74 8.71
CA GLY A 184 12.52 -2.29 9.13
C GLY A 184 12.87 -3.66 8.55
N ILE A 185 11.92 -4.37 7.92
CA ILE A 185 12.24 -5.62 7.21
C ILE A 185 13.12 -5.30 6.00
N LYS A 186 14.20 -6.07 5.85
CA LYS A 186 15.07 -6.04 4.66
C LYS A 186 14.44 -6.87 3.54
N PHE A 187 14.47 -6.33 2.34
CA PHE A 187 13.94 -7.01 1.17
C PHE A 187 14.65 -6.61 -0.13
N GLN A 188 14.40 -7.39 -1.17
CA GLN A 188 14.80 -7.14 -2.55
C GLN A 188 13.58 -7.30 -3.45
N VAL A 189 13.48 -6.46 -4.47
CA VAL A 189 12.43 -6.51 -5.49
C VAL A 189 13.01 -6.97 -6.82
N SER A 190 12.40 -8.00 -7.40
CA SER A 190 12.70 -8.47 -8.75
C SER A 190 11.42 -8.49 -9.60
N LEU A 191 11.60 -8.43 -10.91
CA LEU A 191 10.54 -8.50 -11.90
C LEU A 191 10.29 -9.96 -12.30
N LEU A 192 9.02 -10.35 -12.34
CA LEU A 192 8.54 -11.57 -13.02
C LEU A 192 7.92 -11.23 -14.38
N SER A 193 8.12 -10.00 -14.85
CA SER A 193 7.68 -9.42 -16.13
C SER A 193 8.81 -8.54 -16.70
N ASP A 194 8.63 -7.94 -17.88
CA ASP A 194 9.68 -7.09 -18.48
C ASP A 194 9.86 -5.76 -17.72
N ASP A 195 8.78 -5.24 -17.16
CA ASP A 195 8.74 -4.00 -16.39
C ASP A 195 7.63 -4.05 -15.34
N ALA A 196 7.60 -3.07 -14.45
CA ALA A 196 6.52 -2.90 -13.50
C ALA A 196 6.22 -1.43 -13.19
N ARG A 197 4.94 -1.17 -12.94
CA ARG A 197 4.42 0.10 -12.41
C ARG A 197 3.37 -0.13 -11.35
N GLY A 198 3.32 0.75 -10.36
CA GLY A 198 2.28 0.72 -9.35
C GLY A 198 2.43 1.83 -8.33
N TYR A 199 1.71 1.66 -7.23
CA TYR A 199 1.65 2.62 -6.14
C TYR A 199 2.26 1.99 -4.88
N LEU A 200 2.86 2.83 -4.05
CA LEU A 200 3.42 2.45 -2.76
C LEU A 200 2.95 3.47 -1.73
N CYS A 201 2.19 3.03 -0.74
CA CYS A 201 1.89 3.85 0.42
C CYS A 201 2.89 3.53 1.54
N GLU A 202 3.62 4.54 1.97
CA GLU A 202 4.51 4.49 3.12
C GLU A 202 3.76 5.00 4.35
N ASN A 203 3.37 4.10 5.25
CA ASN A 203 2.65 4.42 6.48
C ASN A 203 3.64 4.74 7.62
N TYR A 204 3.66 5.99 8.07
CA TYR A 204 4.47 6.43 9.21
C TYR A 204 3.85 6.12 10.57
N GLY A 205 2.54 5.85 10.59
CA GLY A 205 1.75 5.68 11.80
C GLY A 205 1.77 4.27 12.39
N ASP A 206 0.67 3.96 13.06
CA ASP A 206 0.40 2.63 13.62
C ASP A 206 0.34 1.59 12.48
N PRO A 207 0.87 0.35 12.66
CA PRO A 207 0.84 -0.67 11.61
C PRO A 207 -0.58 -0.95 11.09
N LEU A 208 -0.70 -1.21 9.79
CA LEU A 208 -1.99 -1.51 9.16
C LEU A 208 -2.63 -2.75 9.79
N HIS A 209 -3.93 -2.68 10.06
CA HIS A 209 -4.76 -3.77 10.57
C HIS A 209 -6.13 -3.82 9.89
N LEU A 210 -6.89 -4.88 10.16
CA LEU A 210 -8.25 -5.02 9.65
C LEU A 210 -9.19 -4.01 10.31
N PRO A 211 -10.13 -3.39 9.58
CA PRO A 211 -11.07 -2.45 10.17
C PRO A 211 -12.05 -3.15 11.13
N GLU A 212 -12.52 -2.41 12.11
CA GLU A 212 -13.65 -2.84 12.93
C GLU A 212 -14.88 -3.10 12.06
N ARG A 213 -15.53 -4.26 12.24
CA ARG A 213 -16.66 -4.68 11.40
C ARG A 213 -18.00 -4.05 11.79
N GLY A 214 -18.10 -3.55 13.02
CA GLY A 214 -19.34 -2.97 13.55
C GLY A 214 -20.56 -3.89 13.33
N PRO A 215 -21.70 -3.36 12.83
CA PRO A 215 -22.91 -4.15 12.58
C PRO A 215 -22.79 -5.26 11.53
N VAL A 216 -21.73 -5.29 10.70
CA VAL A 216 -21.47 -6.42 9.79
C VAL A 216 -21.16 -7.70 10.57
N GLY A 217 -20.68 -7.57 11.80
CA GLY A 217 -20.50 -8.67 12.74
C GLY A 217 -19.17 -9.38 12.54
N ALA A 218 -19.18 -10.71 12.60
CA ALA A 218 -17.96 -11.50 12.69
C ALA A 218 -17.29 -11.84 11.35
N ASN A 219 -17.91 -11.54 10.19
CA ASN A 219 -17.39 -11.89 8.87
C ASN A 219 -17.79 -10.82 7.83
N GLY A 220 -16.92 -10.51 6.88
CA GLY A 220 -17.14 -9.43 5.92
C GLY A 220 -15.86 -8.66 5.63
N TYR A 221 -15.87 -7.86 4.56
CA TYR A 221 -14.70 -7.12 4.08
C TYR A 221 -13.54 -8.07 3.73
N SER A 222 -12.32 -7.74 4.15
CA SER A 222 -11.17 -8.62 4.08
C SER A 222 -11.27 -9.69 5.16
N ASN A 223 -11.44 -10.96 4.78
CA ASN A 223 -11.42 -12.05 5.75
C ASN A 223 -9.98 -12.41 6.10
N ASP A 224 -9.73 -12.61 7.39
CA ASP A 224 -8.42 -12.82 7.98
C ASP A 224 -7.67 -13.98 7.31
N ARG A 225 -8.38 -15.06 6.97
CA ARG A 225 -7.85 -16.28 6.34
C ARG A 225 -7.22 -16.02 4.96
N ASP A 226 -7.67 -15.00 4.25
CA ASP A 226 -7.27 -14.81 2.85
C ASP A 226 -5.96 -14.01 2.73
N PHE A 227 -5.40 -13.55 3.87
CA PHE A 227 -4.05 -12.99 3.95
C PHE A 227 -2.99 -14.08 3.99
N GLN A 228 -2.01 -13.96 3.11
CA GLN A 228 -0.95 -14.94 2.88
C GLN A 228 0.42 -14.41 3.36
N TYR A 229 1.12 -15.21 4.14
CA TYR A 229 2.46 -14.91 4.67
C TYR A 229 3.48 -15.89 4.07
N PRO A 230 4.71 -15.46 3.77
CA PRO A 230 5.71 -16.33 3.16
C PRO A 230 6.16 -17.42 4.13
N VAL A 231 6.46 -18.62 3.63
CA VAL A 231 7.27 -19.59 4.40
C VAL A 231 8.73 -19.14 4.43
N ALA A 232 9.46 -19.52 5.48
CA ALA A 232 10.88 -19.23 5.61
C ALA A 232 11.66 -19.69 4.37
N ALA A 233 12.49 -18.80 3.85
CA ALA A 233 13.44 -19.07 2.79
C ALA A 233 14.69 -18.22 3.04
N TYR A 234 15.86 -18.80 2.81
CA TYR A 234 17.14 -18.13 3.08
C TYR A 234 18.06 -18.17 1.87
N GLU A 235 19.01 -17.26 1.87
CA GLU A 235 20.16 -17.23 0.99
C GLU A 235 21.44 -17.38 1.83
N ASP A 236 22.31 -18.31 1.43
CA ASP A 236 23.65 -18.45 1.98
C ASP A 236 24.65 -18.02 0.90
N LYS A 237 24.84 -16.70 0.79
CA LYS A 237 25.68 -16.06 -0.23
C LYS A 237 26.65 -15.11 0.43
N GLU A 238 27.93 -15.26 0.12
CA GLU A 238 28.97 -14.26 0.37
C GLU A 238 29.18 -13.40 -0.88
N GLY A 239 29.59 -12.16 -0.70
CA GLY A 239 29.90 -11.26 -1.80
C GLY A 239 29.87 -9.80 -1.40
N ASP A 240 30.15 -8.94 -2.36
CA ASP A 240 30.03 -7.49 -2.18
C ASP A 240 28.59 -7.08 -2.47
N PHE A 241 27.84 -6.75 -1.43
CA PHE A 241 26.47 -6.28 -1.55
C PHE A 241 26.28 -4.92 -0.88
N THR A 242 25.20 -4.23 -1.24
CA THR A 242 24.81 -2.96 -0.63
C THR A 242 23.50 -3.10 0.13
N LEU A 243 23.46 -2.65 1.39
CA LEU A 243 22.21 -2.44 2.11
C LEU A 243 21.84 -0.95 2.03
N ILE A 244 20.76 -0.65 1.34
CA ILE A 244 20.15 0.67 1.30
C ILE A 244 19.14 0.76 2.44
N THR A 245 19.16 1.85 3.19
CA THR A 245 18.23 2.10 4.28
C THR A 245 17.67 3.50 4.18
N LYS A 246 16.34 3.60 4.10
CA LYS A 246 15.64 4.88 4.25
C LYS A 246 15.47 5.15 5.74
N PHE A 247 16.03 6.25 6.22
CA PHE A 247 16.00 6.65 7.62
C PHE A 247 15.86 8.17 7.76
N ASN A 248 14.87 8.60 8.53
CA ASN A 248 14.53 9.99 8.74
C ASN A 248 14.46 10.79 7.42
N GLY A 249 13.71 10.26 6.46
CA GLY A 249 13.46 10.86 5.16
C GLY A 249 14.65 10.93 4.21
N ASN A 250 15.78 10.30 4.56
CA ASN A 250 16.98 10.26 3.73
C ASN A 250 17.38 8.82 3.40
N MET A 251 18.00 8.66 2.24
CA MET A 251 18.55 7.39 1.77
C MET A 251 19.99 7.28 2.25
N PHE A 252 20.32 6.14 2.85
CA PHE A 252 21.67 5.78 3.24
C PHE A 252 22.02 4.44 2.62
N GLN A 253 23.31 4.17 2.45
CA GLN A 253 23.80 2.88 2.01
C GLN A 253 25.03 2.45 2.80
N CYS A 254 25.19 1.16 3.03
CA CYS A 254 26.41 0.57 3.57
C CYS A 254 26.76 -0.73 2.86
N ASP A 255 28.04 -1.06 2.84
CA ASP A 255 28.52 -2.34 2.31
C ASP A 255 28.21 -3.48 3.30
N ILE A 256 27.80 -4.63 2.77
CA ILE A 256 27.62 -5.87 3.52
C ILE A 256 28.31 -7.02 2.75
N GLY A 257 28.95 -7.94 3.48
CA GLY A 257 29.71 -9.05 2.88
C GLY A 257 28.89 -10.31 2.57
N HIS A 258 27.59 -10.30 2.84
CA HIS A 258 26.69 -11.45 2.70
C HIS A 258 25.26 -11.01 2.39
N SER A 259 24.43 -11.93 1.87
CA SER A 259 22.99 -11.66 1.74
C SER A 259 22.35 -11.47 3.12
N PRO A 260 21.58 -10.39 3.35
CA PRO A 260 20.85 -10.19 4.59
C PRO A 260 19.54 -10.99 4.63
N LEU A 261 19.19 -11.69 3.55
CA LEU A 261 18.02 -12.56 3.46
C LEU A 261 18.40 -13.99 3.89
N ASP A 262 19.04 -14.10 5.05
CA ASP A 262 19.71 -15.32 5.55
C ASP A 262 19.00 -15.94 6.76
N VAL A 263 17.68 -15.72 6.85
CA VAL A 263 16.83 -16.25 7.93
C VAL A 263 16.35 -17.66 7.56
N VAL A 264 16.90 -18.66 8.25
CA VAL A 264 16.59 -20.07 8.01
C VAL A 264 15.23 -20.47 8.61
N ALA A 265 14.86 -19.86 9.73
CA ALA A 265 13.58 -20.10 10.38
C ALA A 265 13.13 -18.85 11.13
N TRP A 266 11.81 -18.71 11.29
CA TRP A 266 11.24 -17.61 12.07
C TRP A 266 9.92 -17.97 12.73
N THR A 267 9.62 -17.29 13.84
CA THR A 267 8.34 -17.39 14.54
C THR A 267 7.89 -16.03 15.06
N GLY A 268 6.61 -15.72 14.89
CA GLY A 268 6.07 -14.42 15.28
C GLY A 268 4.84 -14.00 14.49
N ASN A 269 4.44 -12.76 14.68
CA ASN A 269 3.27 -12.15 14.04
C ASN A 269 3.58 -10.84 13.29
N SER A 270 4.87 -10.47 13.17
CA SER A 270 5.32 -9.31 12.40
C SER A 270 6.11 -9.77 11.17
N ALA A 271 5.40 -10.04 10.09
CA ALA A 271 5.97 -10.54 8.85
C ALA A 271 5.28 -9.89 7.64
N PRO A 272 5.95 -9.83 6.47
CA PRO A 272 5.33 -9.43 5.23
C PRO A 272 4.15 -10.31 4.87
N TYR A 273 3.14 -9.73 4.25
CA TYR A 273 1.95 -10.46 3.80
C TYR A 273 1.45 -9.94 2.46
N LYS A 274 0.67 -10.76 1.75
CA LYS A 274 -0.09 -10.37 0.57
C LYS A 274 -1.57 -10.70 0.72
N TYR A 275 -2.40 -10.02 -0.07
CA TYR A 275 -3.84 -10.23 -0.12
C TYR A 275 -4.37 -10.00 -1.54
N ASP A 276 -5.22 -10.91 -2.01
CA ASP A 276 -5.91 -10.80 -3.30
C ASP A 276 -7.21 -10.01 -3.12
N LEU A 277 -7.30 -8.84 -3.75
CA LEU A 277 -8.45 -7.93 -3.61
C LEU A 277 -9.74 -8.52 -4.19
N SER A 278 -9.67 -9.54 -5.04
CA SER A 278 -10.85 -10.25 -5.53
C SER A 278 -11.57 -11.08 -4.44
N ASN A 279 -10.87 -11.38 -3.34
CA ASN A 279 -11.45 -12.07 -2.17
C ASN A 279 -12.19 -11.12 -1.21
N PHE A 280 -12.19 -9.81 -1.47
CA PHE A 280 -12.89 -8.85 -0.62
C PHE A 280 -14.41 -9.11 -0.65
N ASN A 281 -14.98 -9.41 0.52
CA ASN A 281 -16.40 -9.62 0.68
C ASN A 281 -17.13 -8.27 0.73
N VAL A 282 -17.48 -7.78 -0.47
CA VAL A 282 -18.10 -6.46 -0.68
C VAL A 282 -19.43 -6.36 0.06
N ILE A 283 -19.52 -5.40 0.98
CA ILE A 283 -20.78 -4.98 1.61
C ILE A 283 -21.26 -3.69 0.95
N ASN A 284 -22.56 -3.58 0.69
CA ASN A 284 -23.17 -2.41 0.06
C ASN A 284 -24.67 -2.35 0.40
N THR A 285 -25.36 -1.32 -0.09
CA THR A 285 -26.81 -1.26 -0.04
C THR A 285 -27.45 -2.40 -0.83
N VAL A 286 -28.46 -3.00 -0.22
CA VAL A 286 -29.41 -3.92 -0.86
C VAL A 286 -30.82 -3.31 -0.89
N SER A 287 -30.88 -1.97 -0.83
CA SER A 287 -32.13 -1.20 -0.74
C SER A 287 -32.05 0.08 -1.57
N TYR A 288 -31.67 1.21 -0.97
CA TYR A 288 -31.54 2.52 -1.61
C TYR A 288 -30.29 3.25 -1.08
N ASP A 289 -30.07 4.47 -1.56
CA ASP A 289 -28.94 5.37 -1.26
C ASP A 289 -27.56 4.82 -1.65
N HIS A 290 -26.52 5.64 -1.45
CA HIS A 290 -25.12 5.30 -1.71
C HIS A 290 -24.38 5.27 -0.35
N PRO A 291 -23.96 4.10 0.16
CA PRO A 291 -23.22 4.02 1.42
C PRO A 291 -21.89 4.78 1.38
N ASP A 292 -21.44 5.28 2.52
CA ASP A 292 -20.14 5.92 2.66
C ASP A 292 -19.00 4.97 2.23
N PRO A 293 -17.93 5.49 1.57
CA PRO A 293 -16.89 4.66 0.98
C PRO A 293 -16.04 3.89 2.02
N SER A 294 -16.10 4.27 3.30
CA SER A 294 -15.48 3.52 4.40
C SER A 294 -16.00 2.08 4.52
N ILE A 295 -17.17 1.77 3.92
CA ILE A 295 -17.67 0.39 3.79
C ILE A 295 -16.77 -0.49 2.90
N PHE A 296 -15.81 0.08 2.17
CA PHE A 296 -14.86 -0.65 1.35
C PHE A 296 -13.41 -0.63 1.89
N THR A 297 -13.22 -0.29 3.17
CA THR A 297 -11.91 -0.34 3.81
C THR A 297 -11.37 -1.78 3.85
N VAL A 298 -10.17 -1.98 3.30
CA VAL A 298 -9.43 -3.25 3.31
C VAL A 298 -8.52 -3.33 4.53
N LEU A 299 -7.74 -2.26 4.76
CA LEU A 299 -6.80 -2.09 5.87
C LEU A 299 -6.85 -0.64 6.37
N THR A 300 -6.60 -0.45 7.66
CA THR A 300 -6.60 0.86 8.32
C THR A 300 -5.40 1.00 9.26
N SER A 301 -4.90 2.21 9.44
CA SER A 301 -3.90 2.62 10.43
C SER A 301 -4.56 3.65 11.35
N GLN A 302 -4.51 3.44 12.67
CA GLN A 302 -5.25 4.25 13.63
C GLN A 302 -4.46 5.46 14.12
N THR A 303 -5.19 6.39 14.74
CA THR A 303 -4.58 7.41 15.60
C THR A 303 -5.01 7.22 17.05
N ALA A 304 -4.44 8.01 17.96
CA ALA A 304 -4.91 8.08 19.35
C ALA A 304 -6.35 8.63 19.48
N THR A 305 -6.91 9.23 18.42
CA THR A 305 -8.30 9.70 18.39
C THR A 305 -9.19 8.60 17.80
N ALA A 306 -10.04 7.99 18.64
CA ALA A 306 -10.95 6.94 18.21
C ALA A 306 -11.85 7.41 17.05
N GLY A 307 -11.98 6.57 16.01
CA GLY A 307 -12.77 6.87 14.81
C GLY A 307 -12.10 7.81 13.82
N VAL A 308 -10.85 8.21 14.04
CA VAL A 308 -10.08 9.04 13.10
C VAL A 308 -8.81 8.30 12.70
N ALA A 309 -8.84 7.70 11.52
CA ALA A 309 -7.72 6.97 10.96
C ALA A 309 -6.56 7.90 10.60
N ASN A 310 -5.34 7.38 10.74
CA ASN A 310 -4.15 7.94 10.12
C ASN A 310 -4.25 7.76 8.60
N LEU A 311 -4.63 6.55 8.19
CA LEU A 311 -4.77 6.09 6.82
C LEU A 311 -5.85 5.01 6.76
N ASP A 312 -6.78 5.14 5.83
CA ASP A 312 -7.63 4.05 5.35
C ASP A 312 -7.22 3.69 3.92
N PHE A 313 -6.94 2.40 3.69
CA PHE A 313 -6.82 1.84 2.34
C PHE A 313 -8.17 1.26 1.93
N VAL A 314 -8.84 1.96 1.03
CA VAL A 314 -10.19 1.67 0.55
C VAL A 314 -10.14 1.21 -0.90
N ILE A 315 -10.98 0.25 -1.30
CA ILE A 315 -11.08 -0.20 -2.70
C ILE A 315 -12.46 0.08 -3.30
N PHE A 316 -12.54 0.12 -4.62
CA PHE A 316 -13.80 0.17 -5.36
C PHE A 316 -13.87 -1.00 -6.34
N PRO A 317 -14.18 -2.22 -5.82
CA PRO A 317 -14.08 -3.46 -6.58
C PRO A 317 -15.32 -3.68 -7.45
N PRO A 318 -15.31 -4.73 -8.30
CA PRO A 318 -16.52 -5.22 -8.96
C PRO A 318 -17.63 -5.50 -7.96
N ARG A 319 -18.83 -4.99 -8.21
CA ARG A 319 -19.95 -5.05 -7.26
C ARG A 319 -21.31 -4.95 -7.95
N TRP A 320 -22.35 -5.39 -7.25
CA TRP A 320 -23.73 -5.20 -7.68
C TRP A 320 -24.26 -3.84 -7.25
N MET A 321 -24.90 -3.14 -8.17
CA MET A 321 -25.61 -1.89 -7.94
C MET A 321 -27.10 -2.16 -8.07
N VAL A 322 -27.79 -2.17 -6.93
CA VAL A 322 -29.21 -2.52 -6.84
C VAL A 322 -30.08 -1.42 -6.23
N ALA A 323 -29.47 -0.32 -5.78
CA ALA A 323 -30.17 0.79 -5.13
C ALA A 323 -31.36 1.30 -5.96
N GLU A 324 -32.55 1.31 -5.37
CA GLU A 324 -33.79 1.77 -5.99
C GLU A 324 -33.96 3.29 -5.83
N ASN A 325 -34.53 3.96 -6.83
CA ASN A 325 -34.80 5.42 -6.81
C ASN A 325 -33.63 6.29 -6.32
N THR A 326 -32.41 5.90 -6.68
CA THR A 326 -31.17 6.43 -6.11
C THR A 326 -30.24 6.92 -7.21
N PHE A 327 -29.61 8.07 -6.99
CA PHE A 327 -28.43 8.48 -7.74
C PHE A 327 -27.25 7.59 -7.32
N ARG A 328 -26.92 6.59 -8.16
CA ARG A 328 -25.99 5.50 -7.83
C ARG A 328 -24.50 5.87 -7.81
N PRO A 329 -23.99 6.81 -8.62
CA PRO A 329 -22.60 7.25 -8.48
C PRO A 329 -22.34 7.88 -7.10
N PRO A 330 -21.06 8.07 -6.71
CA PRO A 330 -20.72 8.85 -5.53
C PRO A 330 -21.40 10.23 -5.57
N TRP A 331 -21.79 10.73 -4.40
CA TRP A 331 -22.44 12.03 -4.24
C TRP A 331 -21.43 13.18 -4.33
N TYR A 332 -21.90 14.40 -4.59
CA TYR A 332 -21.06 15.59 -4.48
C TYR A 332 -20.62 15.77 -3.03
N HIS A 333 -19.31 15.88 -2.80
CA HIS A 333 -18.71 15.66 -1.50
C HIS A 333 -17.67 16.74 -1.14
N ARG A 334 -17.56 17.02 0.15
CA ARG A 334 -16.55 17.84 0.81
C ARG A 334 -16.21 17.17 2.13
N ASN A 335 -14.95 16.79 2.30
CA ASN A 335 -14.53 15.91 3.39
C ASN A 335 -13.57 16.61 4.36
N LEU A 336 -13.55 16.19 5.63
CA LEU A 336 -12.44 16.51 6.53
C LEU A 336 -11.16 15.80 6.08
N MET A 337 -11.28 14.56 5.64
CA MET A 337 -10.16 13.75 5.18
C MET A 337 -9.66 14.25 3.81
N SER A 338 -8.43 13.89 3.50
CA SER A 338 -7.83 14.05 2.17
C SER A 338 -7.82 12.71 1.45
N GLU A 339 -8.26 12.73 0.19
CA GLU A 339 -8.54 11.54 -0.62
C GLU A 339 -7.54 11.46 -1.78
N TYR A 340 -6.59 10.50 -1.71
CA TYR A 340 -5.69 10.18 -2.81
C TYR A 340 -6.18 8.91 -3.50
N MET A 341 -6.69 9.02 -4.72
CA MET A 341 -7.21 7.89 -5.49
C MET A 341 -6.20 7.38 -6.54
N GLY A 342 -6.20 6.07 -6.77
CA GLY A 342 -5.51 5.41 -7.87
C GLY A 342 -6.42 4.41 -8.61
N LEU A 343 -5.96 3.91 -9.74
CA LEU A 343 -6.70 2.98 -10.59
C LEU A 343 -5.78 1.83 -11.03
N ILE A 344 -6.12 0.60 -10.63
CA ILE A 344 -5.34 -0.60 -10.96
C ILE A 344 -5.72 -1.11 -12.36
N GLU A 345 -7.02 -1.23 -12.62
CA GLU A 345 -7.55 -1.71 -13.90
C GLU A 345 -8.91 -1.08 -14.21
N GLY A 346 -9.25 -1.03 -15.49
CA GLY A 346 -10.58 -0.62 -15.95
C GLY A 346 -10.84 0.88 -15.96
N VAL A 347 -12.09 1.24 -15.66
CA VAL A 347 -12.60 2.63 -15.60
C VAL A 347 -13.32 2.84 -14.28
N TYR A 348 -13.09 3.98 -13.62
CA TYR A 348 -13.76 4.32 -12.37
C TYR A 348 -15.10 5.01 -12.61
N ASP A 349 -16.13 4.60 -11.86
CA ASP A 349 -17.53 4.94 -12.15
C ASP A 349 -17.86 6.45 -12.07
N ALA A 350 -17.07 7.24 -11.33
CA ALA A 350 -17.28 8.69 -11.22
C ALA A 350 -16.54 9.52 -12.28
N LYS A 351 -15.71 8.90 -13.14
CA LYS A 351 -14.83 9.57 -14.11
C LYS A 351 -14.77 8.79 -15.42
N GLU A 352 -15.50 9.24 -16.44
CA GLU A 352 -15.51 8.55 -17.75
C GLU A 352 -14.22 8.83 -18.56
N HIS A 353 -13.55 9.97 -18.32
CA HIS A 353 -12.36 10.38 -19.07
C HIS A 353 -11.21 10.88 -18.17
N GLY A 354 -9.97 10.64 -18.60
CA GLY A 354 -8.76 11.20 -17.98
C GLY A 354 -8.31 10.58 -16.66
N PHE A 355 -9.04 9.61 -16.09
CA PHE A 355 -8.57 8.79 -14.97
C PHE A 355 -8.42 7.34 -15.43
N VAL A 356 -7.19 6.96 -15.78
CA VAL A 356 -6.83 5.70 -16.44
C VAL A 356 -5.92 4.85 -15.55
N PRO A 357 -5.80 3.53 -15.77
CA PRO A 357 -4.92 2.66 -14.98
C PRO A 357 -3.49 3.22 -14.86
N GLY A 358 -2.99 3.34 -13.63
CA GLY A 358 -1.70 3.96 -13.31
C GLY A 358 -1.77 5.46 -13.03
N GLY A 359 -2.88 6.12 -13.35
CA GLY A 359 -3.14 7.52 -13.03
C GLY A 359 -3.53 7.72 -11.56
N ALA A 360 -3.61 8.97 -11.12
CA ALA A 360 -3.97 9.30 -9.74
C ALA A 360 -4.77 10.59 -9.65
N SER A 361 -5.49 10.81 -8.55
CA SER A 361 -6.07 12.11 -8.22
C SER A 361 -5.99 12.42 -6.75
N LEU A 362 -5.96 13.70 -6.40
CA LEU A 362 -5.97 14.19 -5.04
C LEU A 362 -7.09 15.21 -4.84
N HIS A 363 -7.96 14.92 -3.88
CA HIS A 363 -8.98 15.82 -3.35
C HIS A 363 -8.67 16.05 -1.87
N ASN A 364 -8.08 17.20 -1.54
CA ASN A 364 -7.66 17.50 -0.18
C ASN A 364 -8.85 17.90 0.71
N CYS A 365 -8.59 17.97 2.02
CA CYS A 365 -9.52 18.49 3.04
C CYS A 365 -10.35 19.68 2.52
N MET A 366 -11.67 19.51 2.53
CA MET A 366 -12.72 20.46 2.12
C MET A 366 -12.75 20.85 0.65
N SER A 367 -11.87 20.31 -0.21
CA SER A 367 -11.95 20.47 -1.66
C SER A 367 -13.25 19.84 -2.17
N PRO A 368 -14.15 20.62 -2.82
CA PRO A 368 -15.39 20.08 -3.35
C PRO A 368 -15.10 19.17 -4.53
N HIS A 369 -15.67 17.97 -4.54
CA HIS A 369 -15.51 17.00 -5.63
C HIS A 369 -16.81 16.21 -5.81
N GLY A 370 -16.87 15.35 -6.82
CA GLY A 370 -18.06 14.57 -7.15
C GLY A 370 -18.03 14.09 -8.60
N PRO A 371 -19.13 13.48 -9.08
CA PRO A 371 -19.22 12.97 -10.43
C PRO A 371 -19.08 14.09 -11.47
N GLU A 372 -18.51 13.75 -12.63
CA GLU A 372 -18.40 14.67 -13.77
C GLU A 372 -19.79 14.98 -14.36
N ALA A 373 -19.92 16.07 -15.12
CA ALA A 373 -21.21 16.53 -15.63
C ALA A 373 -21.99 15.46 -16.42
N ASP A 374 -21.31 14.75 -17.34
CA ASP A 374 -21.91 13.71 -18.17
C ASP A 374 -22.37 12.49 -17.35
N VAL A 375 -21.61 12.14 -16.30
CA VAL A 375 -21.98 11.10 -15.34
C VAL A 375 -23.25 11.49 -14.61
N PHE A 376 -23.36 12.75 -14.18
CA PHE A 376 -24.56 13.27 -13.51
C PHE A 376 -25.79 13.22 -14.43
N GLU A 377 -25.69 13.69 -15.68
CA GLU A 377 -26.79 13.67 -16.64
C GLU A 377 -27.31 12.26 -16.91
N LYS A 378 -26.39 11.32 -17.15
CA LYS A 378 -26.70 9.91 -17.40
C LYS A 378 -27.32 9.23 -16.20
N ALA A 379 -26.71 9.34 -15.02
CA ALA A 379 -27.16 8.66 -13.82
C ALA A 379 -28.49 9.22 -13.27
N SER A 380 -28.82 10.48 -13.57
CA SER A 380 -30.08 11.11 -13.15
C SER A 380 -31.30 10.70 -13.99
N THR A 381 -31.08 10.04 -15.14
CA THR A 381 -32.15 9.77 -16.13
C THR A 381 -32.25 8.31 -16.55
N VAL A 382 -31.22 7.50 -16.28
CA VAL A 382 -31.19 6.08 -16.63
C VAL A 382 -32.28 5.29 -15.90
N GLU A 383 -32.87 4.32 -16.59
CA GLU A 383 -33.77 3.35 -15.97
C GLU A 383 -32.98 2.45 -15.01
N LEU A 384 -33.32 2.47 -13.71
CA LEU A 384 -32.61 1.71 -12.69
C LEU A 384 -33.00 0.23 -12.73
N LYS A 385 -32.02 -0.62 -13.03
CA LYS A 385 -32.10 -2.09 -12.98
C LYS A 385 -30.90 -2.64 -12.19
N PRO A 386 -30.96 -3.85 -11.61
CA PRO A 386 -29.78 -4.49 -11.06
C PRO A 386 -28.66 -4.54 -12.11
N GLN A 387 -27.54 -3.91 -11.80
CA GLN A 387 -26.39 -3.82 -12.69
C GLN A 387 -25.16 -4.33 -11.96
N ARG A 388 -24.34 -5.15 -12.61
CA ARG A 388 -23.05 -5.54 -12.08
C ARG A 388 -21.97 -4.66 -12.69
N TYR A 389 -21.24 -3.94 -11.85
CA TYR A 389 -20.00 -3.30 -12.24
C TYR A 389 -18.90 -4.35 -12.26
N GLN A 390 -18.20 -4.43 -13.39
CA GLN A 390 -17.15 -5.41 -13.65
C GLN A 390 -15.96 -4.70 -14.32
N ASN A 391 -14.81 -5.37 -14.34
CA ASN A 391 -13.59 -4.91 -15.03
C ASN A 391 -13.17 -3.52 -14.55
N THR A 392 -13.15 -3.32 -13.23
CA THR A 392 -12.71 -2.08 -12.59
C THR A 392 -12.20 -2.37 -11.20
N LEU A 393 -11.08 -1.75 -10.85
CA LEU A 393 -10.53 -1.78 -9.50
C LEU A 393 -9.80 -0.47 -9.23
N ALA A 394 -10.55 0.51 -8.71
CA ALA A 394 -9.97 1.72 -8.15
C ALA A 394 -9.67 1.52 -6.66
N PHE A 395 -8.86 2.40 -6.08
CA PHE A 395 -8.62 2.43 -4.65
C PHE A 395 -8.38 3.87 -4.19
N MET A 396 -8.35 4.04 -2.87
CA MET A 396 -8.09 5.30 -2.21
C MET A 396 -7.20 5.10 -0.99
N PHE A 397 -6.21 5.96 -0.85
CA PHE A 397 -5.53 6.25 0.42
C PHE A 397 -6.18 7.50 1.00
N GLU A 398 -7.02 7.33 2.02
CA GLU A 398 -7.68 8.43 2.72
C GLU A 398 -6.95 8.72 4.02
N SER A 399 -6.68 9.99 4.32
CA SER A 399 -5.96 10.38 5.54
C SER A 399 -6.51 11.66 6.15
N ARG A 400 -6.48 11.75 7.48
CA ARG A 400 -6.94 12.92 8.25
C ARG A 400 -6.12 14.19 8.01
N TYR A 401 -4.91 14.07 7.47
CA TYR A 401 -4.00 15.19 7.25
C TYR A 401 -4.03 15.62 5.79
N ILE A 402 -3.83 16.93 5.57
CA ILE A 402 -3.61 17.48 4.22
C ILE A 402 -2.44 16.74 3.56
N ILE A 403 -2.69 16.18 2.38
CA ILE A 403 -1.71 15.49 1.55
C ILE A 403 -1.01 16.54 0.70
N SER A 404 0.24 16.82 1.02
CA SER A 404 1.07 17.83 0.37
C SER A 404 1.82 17.24 -0.83
N PRO A 405 1.52 17.67 -2.08
CA PRO A 405 2.23 17.19 -3.25
C PRO A 405 3.67 17.70 -3.29
N THR A 406 4.58 16.90 -3.86
CA THR A 406 5.98 17.28 -4.09
C THR A 406 6.10 18.32 -5.22
N ALA A 407 7.27 18.94 -5.34
CA ALA A 407 7.57 19.84 -6.47
C ALA A 407 7.49 19.08 -7.81
N TYR A 408 7.88 17.80 -7.83
CA TYR A 408 7.70 16.92 -8.98
C TYR A 408 6.21 16.76 -9.32
N ALA A 409 5.36 16.39 -8.37
CA ALA A 409 3.94 16.19 -8.65
C ALA A 409 3.22 17.48 -9.11
N LEU A 410 3.65 18.65 -8.63
CA LEU A 410 3.00 19.91 -9.02
C LEU A 410 3.41 20.40 -10.41
N ASN A 411 4.64 20.11 -10.84
CA ASN A 411 5.22 20.68 -12.07
C ASN A 411 5.54 19.61 -13.14
N GLY A 412 5.35 18.33 -12.82
CA GLY A 412 5.62 17.19 -13.68
C GLY A 412 4.69 17.14 -14.89
N LYS A 413 5.15 16.50 -15.96
CA LYS A 413 4.43 16.40 -17.25
C LYS A 413 3.14 15.59 -17.15
N GLU A 414 3.05 14.71 -16.16
CA GLU A 414 1.91 13.85 -15.91
C GLU A 414 0.74 14.61 -15.27
N ARG A 415 0.97 15.81 -14.74
CA ARG A 415 -0.10 16.61 -14.15
C ARG A 415 -1.04 17.14 -15.24
N GLN A 416 -2.32 16.80 -15.13
CA GLN A 416 -3.37 17.37 -15.97
C GLN A 416 -3.72 18.79 -15.49
N THR A 417 -3.59 19.78 -16.38
CA THR A 417 -3.80 21.20 -16.05
C THR A 417 -5.26 21.64 -16.13
N ASN A 418 -6.11 20.85 -16.78
CA ASN A 418 -7.51 21.15 -17.08
C ASN A 418 -8.49 20.29 -16.26
N TYR A 419 -8.04 19.68 -15.15
CA TYR A 419 -8.90 18.74 -14.40
C TYR A 419 -10.22 19.39 -13.93
N ILE A 420 -10.18 20.66 -13.52
CA ILE A 420 -11.38 21.37 -13.02
C ILE A 420 -12.48 21.49 -14.09
N ASP A 421 -12.13 21.43 -15.37
CA ASP A 421 -13.06 21.65 -16.47
C ASP A 421 -14.16 20.57 -16.55
N CYS A 422 -13.95 19.39 -15.97
CA CYS A 422 -14.94 18.30 -15.99
C CYS A 422 -16.23 18.58 -15.19
N TRP A 423 -16.22 19.63 -14.34
CA TRP A 423 -17.41 20.09 -13.60
C TRP A 423 -18.00 21.40 -14.14
N GLN A 424 -17.32 22.09 -15.06
CA GLN A 424 -17.74 23.44 -15.49
C GLN A 424 -19.04 23.46 -16.30
N THR A 425 -19.42 22.34 -16.89
CA THR A 425 -20.63 22.19 -17.72
C THR A 425 -21.87 21.79 -16.92
N ILE A 426 -21.79 21.69 -15.59
CA ILE A 426 -22.96 21.39 -14.74
C ILE A 426 -23.94 22.58 -14.75
N GLU A 427 -25.14 22.35 -15.28
CA GLU A 427 -26.18 23.38 -15.40
C GLU A 427 -27.10 23.48 -14.17
N LYS A 428 -27.65 24.66 -13.95
CA LYS A 428 -28.70 24.88 -12.95
C LYS A 428 -30.01 24.23 -13.40
N LYS A 429 -30.43 23.16 -12.70
CA LYS A 429 -31.72 22.47 -12.95
C LYS A 429 -32.87 22.89 -12.03
N PHE A 430 -32.61 23.67 -10.98
CA PHE A 430 -33.62 24.06 -10.00
C PHE A 430 -34.77 24.87 -10.62
N ASN A 431 -36.01 24.39 -10.43
CA ASN A 431 -37.23 25.08 -10.83
C ASN A 431 -38.21 25.13 -9.64
N PRO A 432 -38.45 26.29 -9.01
CA PRO A 432 -39.33 26.40 -7.85
C PRO A 432 -40.81 26.08 -8.14
N ASN A 433 -41.20 25.98 -9.42
CA ASN A 433 -42.57 25.70 -9.85
C ASN A 433 -42.81 24.23 -10.25
N LYS A 434 -41.78 23.37 -10.19
CA LYS A 434 -41.87 21.94 -10.51
C LYS A 434 -41.16 21.15 -9.40
N PRO A 435 -41.90 20.44 -8.53
CA PRO A 435 -41.31 19.67 -7.44
C PRO A 435 -40.46 18.50 -7.94
#